data_AF-A0A9E4IZW2-F1
#
_entry.id   AF-A0A9E4IZW2-F1
#
_cell.length_a   1.000
_cell.length_b   1.000
_cell.length_c   1.000
_cell.angle_alpha   90.00
_cell.angle_beta   90.00
_cell.angle_gamma   90.00
#
_symmetry.space_group_name_H-M   'P 1'
#
loop_
_entity.id
_entity.type
_entity.pdbx_description
1 polymer ?
#
loop_
_entity_poly.entity_id
_entity_poly.type
_entity_poly.pdbx_seq_one_letter_code
_entity_poly.pdbx_strand_id
1 'polypeptide(L)'
;MTFRYRPQILDELATHGVRPAPHSRPELVHEYVSDLYRYELRRLRARHVRGEIPKPAYSAHVVALRKKYILVSVPLRLWTMPDK
;
A
#
# COMPACT_ATOMS: atom_id res chain seq x y z
N MET A 1 -11.54 8.73 -19.50
CA MET A 1 -10.06 8.64 -19.48
C MET A 1 -9.69 7.23 -19.06
N THR A 2 -8.75 6.63 -19.78
CA THR A 2 -8.25 5.28 -19.52
C THR A 2 -6.80 5.38 -19.06
N PHE A 3 -6.49 4.77 -17.92
CA PHE A 3 -5.17 4.73 -17.31
C PHE A 3 -4.51 3.38 -17.62
N ARG A 4 -3.29 3.45 -18.17
CA ARG A 4 -2.47 2.27 -18.42
C ARG A 4 -1.53 2.04 -17.24
N TYR A 5 -1.98 1.27 -16.25
CA TYR A 5 -1.15 0.85 -15.12
C TYR A 5 0.04 0.02 -15.58
N ARG A 6 1.18 0.19 -14.91
CA ARG A 6 2.34 -0.68 -15.13
C ARG A 6 2.04 -2.08 -14.56
N PRO A 7 2.48 -3.16 -15.23
CA PRO A 7 2.23 -4.53 -14.76
C PRO A 7 2.69 -4.76 -13.31
N GLN A 8 3.89 -4.31 -12.96
CA GLN A 8 4.45 -4.44 -11.61
C GLN A 8 3.59 -3.78 -10.52
N ILE A 9 2.89 -2.69 -10.86
CA ILE A 9 1.99 -1.99 -9.95
C ILE A 9 0.71 -2.80 -9.77
N LEU A 10 0.17 -3.37 -10.85
CA LEU A 10 -1.00 -4.25 -10.79
C LEU A 10 -0.72 -5.52 -9.97
N ASP A 11 0.45 -6.13 -10.16
CA ASP A 11 0.86 -7.33 -9.42
C ASP A 11 0.94 -7.03 -7.92
N GLU A 12 1.59 -5.93 -7.55
CA GLU A 12 1.74 -5.52 -6.16
C GLU A 12 0.39 -5.13 -5.53
N LEU A 13 -0.46 -4.39 -6.25
CA LEU A 13 -1.83 -4.07 -5.83
C LEU A 13 -2.66 -5.34 -5.57
N ALA A 14 -2.50 -6.35 -6.43
CA ALA A 14 -3.21 -7.61 -6.30
C ALA A 14 -2.83 -8.37 -5.00
N THR A 15 -1.61 -8.22 -4.49
CA THR A 15 -1.20 -8.78 -3.18
C THR A 15 -1.99 -8.19 -2.01
N HIS A 16 -2.54 -7.00 -2.19
CA HIS A 16 -3.42 -6.31 -1.24
C HIS A 16 -4.91 -6.51 -1.53
N GLY A 17 -5.25 -7.36 -2.51
CA GLY A 17 -6.64 -7.56 -2.96
C GLY A 17 -7.20 -6.41 -3.80
N VAL A 18 -6.34 -5.51 -4.30
CA VAL A 18 -6.75 -4.35 -5.10
C VAL A 18 -6.55 -4.66 -6.58
N ARG A 19 -7.62 -4.52 -7.37
CA ARG A 19 -7.58 -4.72 -8.82
C ARG A 19 -8.24 -3.53 -9.51
N PRO A 20 -7.47 -2.48 -9.84
CA PRO A 20 -8.04 -1.31 -10.49
C PRO A 20 -8.43 -1.65 -11.93
N ALA A 21 -9.60 -1.18 -12.35
CA ALA A 21 -9.98 -1.19 -13.76
C ALA A 21 -9.21 -0.10 -14.52
N PRO A 22 -9.09 -0.19 -15.87
CA PRO A 22 -8.43 0.84 -16.66
C PRO A 22 -9.02 2.25 -16.50
N HIS A 23 -10.28 2.40 -16.10
CA HIS A 23 -10.90 3.72 -15.82
C HIS A 23 -10.74 4.16 -14.34
N SER A 24 -10.10 3.35 -13.49
CA SER A 24 -9.85 3.70 -12.09
C SER A 24 -8.72 4.72 -12.03
N ARG A 25 -9.00 5.86 -11.42
CA ARG A 25 -8.01 6.94 -11.25
C ARG A 25 -6.88 6.49 -10.32
N PRO A 26 -5.60 6.58 -10.71
CA PRO A 26 -4.48 6.17 -9.87
C PRO A 26 -4.48 6.84 -8.50
N GLU A 27 -4.93 8.10 -8.40
CA GLU A 27 -5.05 8.83 -7.14
C GLU A 27 -5.98 8.12 -6.15
N LEU A 28 -7.15 7.66 -6.62
CA LEU A 28 -8.14 6.97 -5.79
C LEU A 28 -7.63 5.59 -5.35
N VAL A 29 -6.92 4.89 -6.23
CA VAL A 29 -6.35 3.58 -5.92
C VAL A 29 -5.22 3.73 -4.89
N HIS A 30 -4.36 4.74 -5.04
CA HIS A 30 -3.31 5.04 -4.07
C HIS A 30 -3.86 5.47 -2.72
N GLU A 31 -4.91 6.29 -2.69
CA GLU A 31 -5.61 6.68 -1.46
C GLU A 31 -6.17 5.45 -0.74
N TYR A 32 -6.87 4.58 -1.46
CA TYR A 32 -7.41 3.32 -0.92
C TYR A 32 -6.32 2.45 -0.29
N VAL A 33 -5.20 2.23 -0.98
CA VAL A 33 -4.08 1.44 -0.45
C VAL A 33 -3.41 2.14 0.74
N SER A 34 -3.33 3.46 0.72
CA SER A 34 -2.82 4.26 1.84
C SER A 34 -3.68 4.11 3.09
N ASP A 35 -5.00 4.03 2.93
CA ASP A 35 -5.93 3.79 4.03
C ASP A 35 -5.83 2.38 4.59
N LEU A 36 -5.68 1.37 3.73
CA LEU A 36 -5.36 0.00 4.16
C LEU A 36 -4.07 -0.04 5.00
N TYR A 37 -3.01 0.63 4.54
CA TYR A 37 -1.76 0.73 5.28
C TYR A 37 -1.94 1.42 6.64
N ARG A 38 -2.67 2.55 6.70
CA ARG A 38 -2.98 3.26 7.96
C ARG A 38 -3.80 2.40 8.92
N TYR A 39 -4.74 1.61 8.40
CA TYR A 39 -5.51 0.66 9.20
C TYR A 39 -4.60 -0.41 9.82
N GLU A 40 -3.72 -1.03 9.03
CA GLU A 40 -2.80 -2.05 9.53
C GLU A 40 -1.79 -1.49 10.54
N LEU A 41 -1.30 -0.26 10.34
CA LEU A 41 -0.46 0.43 11.32
C LEU A 41 -1.19 0.64 12.65
N ARG A 42 -2.45 1.09 12.61
CA ARG A 42 -3.27 1.28 13.83
C ARG A 42 -3.47 -0.06 14.54
N ARG A 43 -3.74 -1.13 13.79
CA ARG A 43 -3.87 -2.48 14.34
C ARG A 43 -2.57 -2.97 14.96
N LEU A 44 -1.43 -2.77 14.30
CA LEU A 44 -0.11 -3.13 14.83
C LEU A 44 0.21 -2.37 16.12
N ARG A 45 -0.08 -1.06 16.16
CA ARG A 45 0.06 -0.24 17.36
C ARG A 45 -0.83 -0.75 18.50
N ALA A 46 -2.08 -1.09 18.22
CA ALA A 46 -3.00 -1.63 19.23
C ALA A 46 -2.48 -2.94 19.84
N ARG A 47 -1.90 -3.83 19.03
CA ARG A 47 -1.25 -5.07 19.51
C ARG A 47 -0.05 -4.78 20.40
N HIS A 48 0.78 -3.80 20.03
CA HIS A 48 1.90 -3.37 20.85
C HIS A 48 1.45 -2.78 22.20
N VAL A 49 0.44 -1.91 22.20
CA VAL A 49 -0.12 -1.31 23.43
C VAL A 49 -0.73 -2.39 24.34
N ARG A 50 -1.35 -3.42 23.77
CA ARG A 50 -1.85 -4.59 24.52
C ARG A 50 -0.76 -5.55 25.00
N GLY A 51 0.51 -5.28 24.72
CA GLY A 51 1.64 -6.12 25.14
C GLY A 51 1.85 -7.40 24.33
N GLU A 52 1.07 -7.63 23.26
CA GLU A 52 1.25 -8.80 22.39
C GLU A 52 2.56 -8.78 21.59
N ILE A 53 3.11 -7.58 21.40
CA ILE A 53 4.37 -7.35 20.70
C ILE A 53 5.32 -6.66 21.66
N PRO A 54 6.43 -7.31 22.05
CA PRO A 54 7.47 -6.68 22.85
C PRO A 54 8.02 -5.43 22.17
N LYS A 55 8.33 -4.38 22.94
CA LYS A 55 8.88 -3.11 22.43
C LYS A 55 10.11 -3.28 21.50
N PRO A 56 11.08 -4.18 21.79
CA PRO A 56 12.21 -4.39 20.89
C PRO A 56 11.81 -4.95 19.51
N ALA A 57 10.72 -5.72 19.45
CA ALA A 57 10.23 -6.34 18.22
C ALA A 57 9.32 -5.42 17.39
N TYR A 58 8.72 -4.40 18.01
CA TYR A 58 7.74 -3.52 17.36
C TYR A 58 8.29 -2.83 16.11
N SER A 59 9.52 -2.32 16.16
CA SER A 59 10.18 -1.67 15.03
C SER A 59 10.34 -2.60 13.83
N ALA A 60 10.73 -3.86 14.05
CA ALA A 60 10.86 -4.87 13.01
C ALA A 60 9.51 -5.15 12.33
N HIS A 61 8.41 -5.23 13.11
CA HIS A 61 7.07 -5.39 12.54
C HIS A 61 6.62 -4.19 11.72
N VAL A 62 6.94 -2.96 12.14
CA VAL A 62 6.64 -1.74 11.36
C VAL A 62 7.42 -1.74 10.05
N VAL A 63 8.70 -2.11 10.07
CA VAL A 63 9.53 -2.21 8.85
C VAL A 63 8.98 -3.27 7.90
N ALA A 64 8.60 -4.45 8.41
CA ALA A 64 7.99 -5.50 7.61
C ALA A 64 6.67 -5.03 6.98
N LEU A 65 5.84 -4.30 7.74
CA LEU A 65 4.60 -3.73 7.22
C LEU A 65 4.86 -2.68 6.14
N ARG A 66 5.84 -1.79 6.33
CA ARG A 66 6.22 -0.80 5.33
C ARG A 66 6.72 -1.45 4.03
N LYS A 67 7.48 -2.54 4.14
CA LYS A 67 7.92 -3.32 2.96
C LYS A 67 6.73 -3.93 2.22
N LYS A 68 5.73 -4.44 2.96
CA LYS A 68 4.51 -4.98 2.36
C LYS A 68 3.72 -3.91 1.60
N TYR A 69 3.69 -2.66 2.08
CA TYR A 69 2.96 -1.56 1.45
C TYR A 69 3.89 -0.58 0.72
N ILE A 70 4.87 -1.09 -0.03
CA ILE A 70 5.89 -0.25 -0.68
C ILE A 70 5.27 0.76 -1.66
N LEU A 71 4.15 0.40 -2.30
CA LEU A 71 3.41 1.26 -3.23
C LEU A 71 3.00 2.60 -2.63
N VAL A 72 2.71 2.67 -1.34
CA VAL A 72 2.35 3.93 -0.67
C VAL A 72 3.48 4.96 -0.78
N SER A 73 4.73 4.50 -0.87
CA SER A 73 5.92 5.36 -1.04
C SER A 73 6.29 5.61 -2.51
N VAL A 74 5.64 4.93 -3.47
CA VAL A 74 5.94 5.08 -4.90
C VAL A 74 5.17 6.29 -5.45
N PRO A 75 5.85 7.28 -6.05
CA PRO A 75 5.18 8.42 -6.68
C PRO A 75 4.15 8.00 -7.73
N LEU A 76 2.95 8.58 -7.67
CA LEU A 76 1.82 8.27 -8.57
C LEU A 76 2.18 8.32 -10.07
N ARG A 77 3.04 9.26 -10.49
CA ARG A 77 3.51 9.36 -11.88
C ARG A 77 4.22 8.10 -12.40
N LEU A 78 4.70 7.24 -11.48
CA LEU A 78 5.34 5.97 -11.81
C LEU A 78 4.33 4.81 -11.84
N TRP A 79 3.08 5.01 -11.43
CA TRP A 79 2.08 3.95 -11.41
C TRP A 79 1.55 3.61 -12.80
N THR A 80 1.47 4.62 -13.66
CA THR A 80 1.00 4.50 -15.03
C THR A 80 2.14 4.71 -16.03
N MET A 81 1.90 4.24 -17.24
CA MET A 81 2.70 4.64 -18.40
C MET A 81 2.35 6.09 -18.76
N PRO A 82 3.32 6.93 -19.15
CA PRO A 82 3.01 8.24 -19.71
C PRO A 82 2.21 8.06 -21.00
N ASP A 83 1.20 8.91 -21.22
CA ASP A 83 0.62 9.07 -22.55
C ASP A 83 1.70 9.67 -23.47
N LYS A 84 1.83 9.07 -24.64
CA LYS A 84 2.87 9.41 -25.63
C LYS A 84 2.63 10.78 -26.25
#